data_AF-A0A3D2U5S7-F1
#
_entry.id   AF-A0A3D2U5S7-F1
#
_cell.length_a   1.000
_cell.length_b   1.000
_cell.length_c   1.000
_cell.angle_alpha   90.00
_cell.angle_beta   90.00
_cell.angle_gamma   90.00
#
_symmetry.space_group_name_H-M   'P 1'
#
loop_
_entity.id
_entity.type
_entity.pdbx_description
1 polymer ?
#
loop_
_entity_poly.entity_id
_entity_poly.type
_entity_poly.pdbx_seq_one_letter_code
_entity_poly.pdbx_strand_id
1 'polypeptide(L)'
;MLPCSTFPLLAFGFGSPWLLLGAALAVIPAILHLVFRREHRSEPFAANRFLAEASRKHSRRLRFQHWTLLAVRMSILVLVAIALSRPFLQSTPIALATDHRTVHHVFILDATLSMRHRDRGHRRFDRGRAILEQTVEAAHDGDTFRLLAIRGAEPPVVVSQASSRRSEFLEELSRLEPSWESGREIDTLEATLAMLSVPGSTGRVRVSLVTDLQQAAWQPSDPDKREDLGTLLASINRESELVVYDVGGSHASNAAVIDLQPGTSVGIVDEPVTLRATVSHFGPDTSANDLIDGRVEWFIDDRMVARRPLALKPNGTTTVEWTHSFSTAGEHHAEVRLSGDGLPEDDSRHIALPVRDRLNVLLAGGRSGNRPEQAATFYVAAALDPKDFATPPPNGSARPAGSSRITTT
;
A
#
# COMPACT_ATOMS: atom_id res chain seq x y z
N MET A 1 64.32 -11.94 10.41
CA MET A 1 63.58 -12.61 11.50
C MET A 1 62.13 -12.15 11.41
N LEU A 2 61.26 -12.97 10.85
CA LEU A 2 59.80 -12.73 10.79
C LEU A 2 59.17 -13.30 12.07
N PRO A 3 58.28 -12.59 12.78
CA PRO A 3 57.41 -13.25 13.73
C PRO A 3 56.29 -13.95 12.96
N CYS A 4 56.26 -15.29 13.08
CA CYS A 4 55.16 -16.13 12.63
C CYS A 4 53.97 -15.87 13.57
N SER A 5 53.02 -15.04 13.13
CA SER A 5 51.73 -14.87 13.82
C SER A 5 50.77 -15.96 13.31
N THR A 6 50.58 -17.00 14.12
CA THR A 6 49.52 -17.98 13.97
C THR A 6 48.16 -17.28 14.09
N PHE A 7 47.47 -17.08 12.97
CA PHE A 7 46.09 -16.62 12.95
C PHE A 7 45.16 -17.80 13.34
N PRO A 8 44.24 -17.63 14.32
CA PRO A 8 43.27 -18.67 14.65
C PRO A 8 42.28 -18.84 13.48
N LEU A 9 42.12 -20.08 13.02
CA LEU A 9 41.32 -20.47 11.85
C LEU A 9 39.79 -20.27 11.98
N LEU A 10 39.30 -19.92 13.17
CA LEU A 10 37.88 -19.62 13.44
C LEU A 10 37.80 -18.58 14.57
N ALA A 11 37.41 -17.34 14.26
CA ALA A 11 37.08 -16.36 15.28
C ALA A 11 35.60 -16.52 15.67
N PHE A 12 35.34 -17.33 16.70
CA PHE A 12 34.01 -17.40 17.31
C PHE A 12 33.83 -16.19 18.24
N GLY A 13 32.92 -15.29 17.88
CA GLY A 13 32.50 -14.17 18.71
C GLY A 13 31.15 -14.45 19.37
N PHE A 14 30.96 -13.93 20.58
CA PHE A 14 29.68 -14.02 21.30
C PHE A 14 29.18 -12.62 21.62
N GLY A 15 27.91 -12.33 21.30
CA GLY A 15 27.32 -10.99 21.52
C GLY A 15 27.20 -10.63 22.99
N SER A 16 27.12 -11.64 23.86
CA SER A 16 27.09 -11.49 25.31
C SER A 16 27.89 -12.62 25.96
N PRO A 17 29.22 -12.48 26.08
CA PRO A 17 30.08 -13.56 26.59
C PRO A 17 29.71 -13.99 28.02
N TRP A 18 29.13 -13.08 28.81
CA TRP A 18 28.67 -13.36 30.17
C TRP A 18 27.51 -14.36 30.25
N LEU A 19 26.71 -14.52 29.19
CA LEU A 19 25.63 -15.52 29.16
C LEU A 19 26.17 -16.95 29.05
N LEU A 20 27.43 -17.14 28.64
CA LEU A 20 28.08 -18.45 28.68
C LEU A 20 28.28 -18.98 30.10
N LEU A 21 28.29 -18.13 31.13
CA LEU A 21 28.21 -18.59 32.52
C LEU A 21 26.93 -19.40 32.79
N GLY A 22 25.86 -19.16 32.02
CA GLY A 22 24.65 -19.97 32.05
C GLY A 22 24.89 -21.44 31.71
N ALA A 23 25.96 -21.78 30.97
CA ALA A 23 26.35 -23.17 30.73
C ALA A 23 26.75 -23.91 32.04
N ALA A 24 27.11 -23.19 33.11
CA ALA A 24 27.36 -23.80 34.42
C ALA A 24 26.10 -24.45 35.02
N LEU A 25 24.89 -24.02 34.63
CA LEU A 25 23.63 -24.69 35.02
C LEU A 25 23.54 -26.12 34.46
N ALA A 26 24.26 -26.44 33.38
CA ALA A 26 24.34 -27.80 32.86
C ALA A 26 25.03 -28.75 33.86
N VAL A 27 25.80 -28.25 34.83
CA VAL A 27 26.44 -29.11 35.86
C VAL A 27 25.40 -29.64 36.87
N ILE A 28 24.25 -28.97 37.02
CA ILE A 28 23.25 -29.28 38.05
C ILE A 28 22.67 -30.70 37.90
N PRO A 29 22.20 -31.14 36.71
CA PRO A 29 21.69 -32.51 36.58
C PRO A 29 22.78 -33.58 36.69
N ALA A 30 24.05 -33.26 36.38
CA ALA A 30 25.18 -34.16 36.62
C ALA A 30 25.44 -34.36 38.12
N ILE A 31 25.43 -33.28 38.91
CA ILE A 31 25.56 -33.33 40.37
C ILE A 31 24.38 -34.07 40.99
N LEU A 32 23.14 -33.76 40.58
CA LEU A 32 21.95 -34.46 41.05
C LEU A 32 22.02 -35.97 40.75
N HIS A 33 22.51 -36.36 39.58
CA HIS A 33 22.71 -37.76 39.24
C HIS A 33 23.72 -38.46 40.16
N LEU A 34 24.80 -37.76 40.54
CA LEU A 34 25.81 -38.30 41.44
C LEU A 34 25.30 -38.39 42.90
N VAL A 35 24.53 -37.40 43.35
CA VAL A 35 24.01 -37.29 44.73
C VAL A 35 22.82 -38.23 44.96
N PHE A 36 21.95 -38.43 43.96
CA PHE A 36 20.84 -39.37 44.04
C PHE A 36 21.25 -40.82 43.77
N ARG A 37 22.54 -41.09 43.52
CA ARG A 37 23.11 -42.45 43.55
C ARG A 37 23.31 -42.96 44.98
N ARG A 38 22.37 -42.68 45.87
CA ARG A 38 22.32 -43.30 47.20
C ARG A 38 21.79 -44.72 47.06
N GLU A 39 22.60 -45.65 47.54
CA GLU A 39 22.32 -47.09 47.59
C GLU A 39 20.91 -47.35 48.08
N HIS A 40 20.11 -48.00 47.25
CA HIS A 40 18.89 -48.63 47.72
C HIS A 40 19.31 -49.76 48.65
N ARG A 41 19.12 -49.51 49.95
CA ARG A 41 19.29 -50.52 51.00
C ARG A 41 18.37 -51.68 50.66
N SER A 42 18.99 -52.78 50.23
CA SER A 42 18.27 -53.95 49.73
C SER A 42 17.79 -54.74 50.94
N GLU A 43 16.49 -54.72 51.23
CA GLU A 43 15.92 -55.67 52.17
C GLU A 43 15.80 -57.05 51.51
N PRO A 44 16.29 -58.13 52.14
CA PRO A 44 16.26 -59.46 51.57
C PRO A 44 14.83 -60.04 51.62
N PHE A 45 14.07 -59.87 50.54
CA PHE A 45 12.82 -60.62 50.33
C PHE A 45 13.09 -61.90 49.54
N ALA A 46 12.69 -63.05 50.09
CA ALA A 46 13.07 -64.39 49.64
C ALA A 46 12.58 -64.80 48.23
N ALA A 47 11.71 -64.00 47.58
CA ALA A 47 11.13 -64.32 46.27
C ALA A 47 11.97 -63.87 45.05
N ASN A 48 13.05 -63.11 45.24
CA ASN A 48 13.76 -62.44 44.11
C ASN A 48 14.84 -63.30 43.43
N ARG A 49 15.12 -64.51 43.93
CA ARG A 49 16.14 -65.43 43.41
C ARG A 49 15.94 -65.80 41.94
N PHE A 50 14.69 -65.91 41.48
CA PHE A 50 14.39 -66.28 40.10
C PHE A 50 14.41 -65.11 39.11
N LEU A 51 14.31 -63.85 39.56
CA LEU A 51 14.39 -62.66 38.70
C LEU A 51 15.82 -62.12 38.51
N ALA A 52 16.76 -62.47 39.40
CA ALA A 52 18.13 -61.95 39.38
C ALA A 52 18.96 -62.43 38.17
N GLU A 53 18.70 -63.64 37.66
CA GLU A 53 19.42 -64.19 36.50
C GLU A 53 18.96 -63.56 35.16
N ALA A 54 17.69 -63.16 35.04
CA ALA A 54 17.19 -62.42 33.86
C ALA A 54 17.65 -60.94 33.86
N SER A 55 17.79 -60.32 35.04
CA SER A 55 18.13 -58.90 35.19
C SER A 55 19.61 -58.57 34.90
N ARG A 56 20.53 -59.54 35.04
CA ARG A 56 21.96 -59.34 34.71
C ARG A 56 22.18 -59.02 33.22
N LYS A 57 21.32 -59.54 32.32
CA LYS A 57 21.41 -59.30 30.87
C LYS A 57 20.84 -57.92 30.47
N HIS A 58 19.87 -57.37 31.21
CA HIS A 58 19.29 -56.04 30.98
C HIS A 58 20.04 -54.87 31.66
N SER A 59 20.84 -55.16 32.69
CA SER A 59 21.58 -54.15 33.45
C SER A 59 22.65 -53.39 32.64
N ARG A 60 23.16 -53.94 31.54
CA ARG A 60 24.09 -53.22 30.63
C ARG A 60 23.36 -52.23 29.72
N ARG A 61 22.19 -52.62 29.20
CA ARG A 61 21.37 -51.80 28.30
C ARG A 61 20.77 -50.61 29.05
N LEU A 62 20.31 -50.83 30.27
CA LEU A 62 19.84 -49.78 31.17
C LEU A 62 20.97 -48.79 31.50
N ARG A 63 22.18 -49.27 31.84
CA ARG A 63 23.33 -48.38 32.08
C ARG A 63 23.63 -47.49 30.87
N PHE A 64 23.69 -48.05 29.67
CA PHE A 64 23.92 -47.28 28.44
C PHE A 64 22.84 -46.21 28.22
N GLN A 65 21.57 -46.57 28.38
CA GLN A 65 20.47 -45.61 28.24
C GLN A 65 20.56 -44.46 29.24
N HIS A 66 20.93 -44.71 30.50
CA HIS A 66 21.05 -43.67 31.51
C HIS A 66 22.18 -42.68 31.20
N TRP A 67 23.34 -43.16 30.72
CA TRP A 67 24.44 -42.29 30.29
C TRP A 67 24.08 -41.48 29.05
N THR A 68 23.41 -42.08 28.06
CA THR A 68 22.93 -41.37 26.88
C THR A 68 21.88 -40.32 27.24
N LEU A 69 20.93 -40.63 28.12
CA LEU A 69 19.89 -39.69 28.55
C LEU A 69 20.49 -38.50 29.32
N LEU A 70 21.49 -38.77 30.17
CA LEU A 70 22.22 -37.73 30.88
C LEU A 70 22.95 -36.83 29.89
N ALA A 71 23.71 -37.40 28.94
CA ALA A 71 24.43 -36.65 27.93
C ALA A 71 23.50 -35.75 27.10
N VAL A 72 22.36 -36.26 26.64
CA VAL A 72 21.37 -35.47 25.90
C VAL A 72 20.84 -34.31 26.74
N ARG A 73 20.52 -34.53 28.03
CA ARG A 73 20.03 -33.48 28.92
C ARG A 73 21.07 -32.38 29.14
N MET A 74 22.36 -32.72 29.21
CA MET A 74 23.46 -31.74 29.26
C MET A 74 23.58 -30.96 27.96
N SER A 75 23.54 -31.67 26.82
CA SER A 75 23.67 -31.05 25.49
C SER A 75 22.57 -30.04 25.23
N ILE A 76 21.33 -30.32 25.62
CA ILE A 76 20.20 -29.38 25.46
C ILE A 76 20.49 -28.07 26.22
N LEU A 77 20.93 -28.13 27.48
CA LEU A 77 21.21 -26.94 28.28
C LEU A 77 22.37 -26.13 27.72
N VAL A 78 23.42 -26.80 27.25
CA VAL A 78 24.57 -26.16 26.60
C VAL A 78 24.15 -25.49 25.28
N LEU A 79 23.35 -26.17 24.45
CA LEU A 79 22.84 -25.61 23.20
C LEU A 79 21.94 -24.39 23.43
N VAL A 80 21.11 -24.40 24.47
CA VAL A 80 20.28 -23.24 24.84
C VAL A 80 21.16 -22.08 25.30
N ALA A 81 22.18 -22.32 26.13
CA ALA A 81 23.12 -21.29 26.54
C ALA A 81 23.87 -20.69 25.33
N ILE A 82 24.31 -21.53 24.39
CA ILE A 82 24.93 -21.08 23.14
C ILE A 82 23.93 -20.27 22.32
N ALA A 83 22.71 -20.75 22.10
CA ALA A 83 21.69 -20.02 21.32
C ALA A 83 21.37 -18.64 21.92
N LEU A 84 21.26 -18.54 23.25
CA LEU A 84 21.04 -17.28 23.97
C LEU A 84 22.25 -16.34 23.91
N SER A 85 23.47 -16.88 23.87
CA SER A 85 24.69 -16.08 23.75
C SER A 85 24.87 -15.41 22.38
N ARG A 86 23.97 -15.71 21.41
CA ARG A 86 23.95 -15.20 20.04
C ARG A 86 25.34 -15.29 19.39
N PRO A 87 25.84 -16.51 19.11
CA PRO A 87 27.12 -16.68 18.45
C PRO A 87 27.05 -16.04 17.09
N PHE A 88 27.98 -15.14 16.81
CA PHE A 88 28.16 -14.59 15.48
C PHE A 88 29.48 -15.12 14.94
N LEU A 89 29.42 -15.67 13.73
CA LEU A 89 30.61 -16.06 13.00
C LEU A 89 31.21 -14.77 12.45
N GLN A 90 32.31 -14.28 13.03
CA GLN A 90 33.15 -13.34 12.33
C GLN A 90 33.85 -14.12 11.23
N SER A 91 33.31 -14.05 10.03
CA SER A 91 33.99 -14.51 8.83
C SER A 91 35.18 -13.59 8.57
N THR A 92 36.32 -13.87 9.19
CA THR A 92 37.59 -13.55 8.56
C THR A 92 37.56 -14.27 7.21
N PRO A 93 37.71 -13.57 6.06
CA PRO A 93 37.52 -14.20 4.77
C PRO A 93 38.67 -15.17 4.54
N ILE A 94 38.44 -16.43 4.88
CA ILE A 94 39.10 -17.53 4.20
C ILE A 94 38.58 -17.42 2.78
N ALA A 95 39.46 -17.02 1.86
CA ALA A 95 39.25 -17.06 0.43
C ALA A 95 39.06 -18.52 -0.04
N LEU A 96 37.95 -19.14 0.38
CA LEU A 96 37.25 -20.06 -0.48
C LEU A 96 36.67 -19.15 -1.56
N ALA A 97 37.17 -19.30 -2.79
CA ALA A 97 36.67 -18.65 -3.98
C ALA A 97 35.19 -19.01 -4.17
N THR A 98 34.34 -18.34 -3.41
CA THR A 98 32.97 -18.05 -3.78
C THR A 98 33.14 -17.06 -4.94
N ASP A 99 32.69 -17.49 -6.11
CA ASP A 99 32.60 -16.69 -7.32
C ASP A 99 31.70 -15.47 -7.01
N HIS A 100 32.28 -14.44 -6.39
CA HIS A 100 31.62 -13.17 -6.07
C HIS A 100 31.49 -12.39 -7.38
N ARG A 101 30.61 -12.87 -8.25
CA ARG A 101 30.25 -12.13 -9.45
C ARG A 101 29.58 -10.84 -9.02
N THR A 102 30.08 -9.73 -9.53
CA THR A 102 29.46 -8.41 -9.42
C THR A 102 28.00 -8.51 -9.82
N VAL A 103 27.13 -7.96 -8.97
CA VAL A 103 25.69 -7.94 -9.20
C VAL A 103 25.29 -6.57 -9.73
N HIS A 104 24.61 -6.57 -10.87
CA HIS A 104 24.00 -5.38 -11.43
C HIS A 104 22.54 -5.33 -10.94
N HIS A 105 22.25 -4.43 -10.00
CA HIS A 105 20.91 -4.25 -9.46
C HIS A 105 20.14 -3.23 -10.30
N VAL A 106 19.00 -3.65 -10.81
CA VAL A 106 18.03 -2.79 -11.49
C VAL A 106 16.79 -2.71 -10.61
N PHE A 107 16.59 -1.56 -9.99
CA PHE A 107 15.45 -1.32 -9.12
C PHE A 107 14.31 -0.69 -9.92
N ILE A 108 13.11 -1.25 -9.79
CA ILE A 108 11.87 -0.67 -10.31
C ILE A 108 11.02 -0.35 -9.09
N LEU A 109 10.82 0.93 -8.82
CA LEU A 109 10.00 1.41 -7.71
C LEU A 109 8.69 1.97 -8.24
N ASP A 110 7.58 1.42 -7.77
CA ASP A 110 6.26 1.97 -8.03
C ASP A 110 6.12 3.35 -7.36
N ALA A 111 5.76 4.36 -8.14
CA ALA A 111 5.58 5.74 -7.71
C ALA A 111 4.21 6.28 -8.14
N THR A 112 3.21 5.40 -8.24
CA THR A 112 1.81 5.76 -8.56
C THR A 112 1.04 6.29 -7.35
N LEU A 113 -0.18 6.78 -7.58
CA LEU A 113 -1.07 7.27 -6.52
C LEU A 113 -1.30 6.23 -5.41
N SER A 114 -1.43 4.95 -5.75
CA SER A 114 -1.69 3.88 -4.78
C SER A 114 -0.57 3.72 -3.75
N MET A 115 0.66 4.08 -4.12
CA MET A 115 1.83 4.02 -3.25
C MET A 115 1.80 5.11 -2.15
N ARG A 116 0.92 6.11 -2.28
CA ARG A 116 0.64 7.12 -1.24
C ARG A 116 -0.21 6.56 -0.09
N HIS A 117 -0.87 5.43 -0.30
CA HIS A 117 -1.70 4.78 0.72
C HIS A 117 -0.88 4.51 1.98
N ARG A 118 -1.47 4.84 3.13
CA ARG A 118 -0.89 4.76 4.47
C ARG A 118 -1.38 3.50 5.17
N ASP A 119 -0.44 2.72 5.65
CA ASP A 119 -0.68 1.58 6.54
C ASP A 119 0.06 1.85 7.86
N ARG A 120 -0.69 1.87 8.97
CA ARG A 120 -0.18 2.24 10.30
C ARG A 120 0.65 3.54 10.32
N GLY A 121 0.22 4.53 9.53
CA GLY A 121 0.85 5.86 9.45
C GLY A 121 2.00 6.00 8.44
N HIS A 122 2.50 4.90 7.87
CA HIS A 122 3.58 4.90 6.88
C HIS A 122 3.03 4.66 5.47
N ARG A 123 3.54 5.38 4.47
CA ARG A 123 3.12 5.15 3.08
C ARG A 123 3.71 3.84 2.55
N ARG A 124 3.01 3.18 1.62
CA ARG A 124 3.56 2.00 0.91
C ARG A 124 4.88 2.34 0.22
N PHE A 125 4.97 3.54 -0.36
CA PHE A 125 6.19 4.08 -0.95
C PHE A 125 7.37 4.11 0.02
N ASP A 126 7.15 4.56 1.27
CA ASP A 126 8.23 4.66 2.27
C ASP A 126 8.77 3.26 2.65
N ARG A 127 7.88 2.24 2.69
CA ARG A 127 8.29 0.84 2.88
C ARG A 127 9.12 0.35 1.71
N GLY A 128 8.68 0.64 0.48
CA GLY A 128 9.40 0.26 -0.73
C GLY A 128 10.78 0.89 -0.81
N ARG A 129 10.88 2.19 -0.50
CA ARG A 129 12.14 2.92 -0.41
C ARG A 129 13.09 2.29 0.61
N ALA A 130 12.61 1.97 1.82
CA ALA A 130 13.43 1.35 2.85
C ALA A 130 14.00 -0.03 2.44
N ILE A 131 13.24 -0.82 1.67
CA ILE A 131 13.72 -2.10 1.12
C ILE A 131 14.90 -1.87 0.16
N LEU A 132 14.79 -0.84 -0.71
CA LEU A 132 15.85 -0.49 -1.65
C LEU A 132 17.09 0.04 -0.94
N GLU A 133 16.92 0.93 0.04
CA GLU A 133 18.00 1.46 0.87
C GLU A 133 18.79 0.33 1.54
N GLN A 134 18.09 -0.60 2.22
CA GLN A 134 18.71 -1.77 2.86
C GLN A 134 19.43 -2.68 1.85
N THR A 135 18.88 -2.83 0.65
CA THR A 135 19.50 -3.65 -0.41
C THR A 135 20.80 -3.02 -0.90
N VAL A 136 20.83 -1.70 -1.06
CA VAL A 136 22.04 -0.96 -1.49
C VAL A 136 23.10 -0.90 -0.40
N GLU A 137 22.69 -0.74 0.86
CA GLU A 137 23.61 -0.78 2.01
C GLU A 137 24.26 -2.17 2.19
N ALA A 138 23.52 -3.24 1.91
CA ALA A 138 24.02 -4.62 1.99
C ALA A 138 24.79 -5.08 0.73
N ALA A 139 24.81 -4.29 -0.34
CA ALA A 139 25.47 -4.64 -1.60
C ALA A 139 26.99 -4.62 -1.50
N HIS A 140 27.69 -5.42 -2.31
CA HIS A 140 29.15 -5.53 -2.28
C HIS A 140 29.83 -4.43 -3.09
N ASP A 141 31.12 -4.19 -2.82
CA ASP A 141 31.91 -3.26 -3.63
C ASP A 141 32.06 -3.78 -5.05
N GLY A 142 31.73 -2.95 -6.05
CA GLY A 142 31.69 -3.33 -7.46
C GLY A 142 30.29 -3.66 -7.98
N ASP A 143 29.29 -3.80 -7.10
CA ASP A 143 27.89 -3.81 -7.51
C ASP A 143 27.52 -2.45 -8.11
N THR A 144 26.61 -2.46 -9.08
CA THR A 144 26.11 -1.23 -9.71
C THR A 144 24.61 -1.15 -9.60
N PHE A 145 24.08 0.08 -9.49
CA PHE A 145 22.66 0.31 -9.25
C PHE A 145 22.06 1.16 -10.37
N ARG A 146 20.85 0.79 -10.80
CA ARG A 146 19.97 1.60 -11.66
C ARG A 146 18.59 1.71 -11.03
N LEU A 147 17.90 2.82 -11.26
CA LEU A 147 16.56 3.09 -10.72
C LEU A 147 15.60 3.51 -11.84
N LEU A 148 14.50 2.79 -11.94
CA LEU A 148 13.33 3.13 -12.73
C LEU A 148 12.15 3.35 -11.78
N ALA A 149 11.23 4.24 -12.17
CA ALA A 149 10.01 4.49 -11.44
C ALA A 149 8.78 4.28 -12.32
N ILE A 150 7.80 3.53 -11.81
CA ILE A 150 6.50 3.41 -12.48
C ILE A 150 5.69 4.67 -12.15
N ARG A 151 5.39 5.48 -13.15
CA ARG A 151 4.60 6.72 -13.04
C ARG A 151 4.00 7.10 -14.40
N GLY A 152 3.02 8.00 -14.42
CA GLY A 152 2.42 8.51 -15.66
C GLY A 152 3.37 9.41 -16.47
N ALA A 153 4.12 10.28 -15.78
CA ALA A 153 5.06 11.22 -16.39
C ALA A 153 6.34 10.58 -16.99
N GLU A 154 6.66 10.94 -18.24
CA GLU A 154 7.90 10.54 -18.91
C GLU A 154 9.13 11.37 -18.47
N PRO A 155 10.35 10.82 -18.55
CA PRO A 155 10.67 9.40 -18.78
C PRO A 155 10.53 8.56 -17.50
N PRO A 156 10.35 7.22 -17.60
CA PRO A 156 10.30 6.32 -16.43
C PRO A 156 11.67 6.11 -15.77
N VAL A 157 12.75 6.47 -16.47
CA VAL A 157 14.13 6.30 -15.98
C VAL A 157 14.52 7.46 -15.06
N VAL A 158 14.79 7.14 -13.80
CA VAL A 158 15.21 8.13 -12.78
C VAL A 158 16.72 8.18 -12.67
N VAL A 159 17.39 7.03 -12.69
CA VAL A 159 18.86 6.93 -12.70
C VAL A 159 19.30 6.07 -13.89
N SER A 160 19.74 6.75 -14.95
CA SER A 160 20.08 6.12 -16.24
C SER A 160 21.48 5.50 -16.28
N GLN A 161 22.43 6.01 -15.48
CA GLN A 161 23.79 5.49 -15.42
C GLN A 161 23.96 4.55 -14.24
N ALA A 162 24.57 3.39 -14.48
CA ALA A 162 24.94 2.43 -13.45
C ALA A 162 25.94 3.08 -12.49
N SER A 163 25.45 3.68 -11.40
CA SER A 163 26.35 4.26 -10.41
C SER A 163 26.90 3.13 -9.54
N SER A 164 28.23 3.07 -9.45
CA SER A 164 28.92 2.25 -8.44
C SER A 164 28.99 2.97 -7.09
N ARG A 165 28.59 4.24 -7.03
CA ARG A 165 28.58 5.04 -5.81
C ARG A 165 27.22 4.96 -5.14
N ARG A 166 27.17 4.16 -4.08
CA ARG A 166 25.98 3.99 -3.22
C ARG A 166 25.37 5.33 -2.79
N SER A 167 26.19 6.32 -2.45
CA SER A 167 25.71 7.64 -1.98
C SER A 167 24.90 8.40 -3.03
N GLU A 168 25.34 8.40 -4.30
CA GLU A 168 24.64 9.10 -5.38
C GLU A 168 23.28 8.44 -5.65
N PHE A 169 23.23 7.11 -5.64
CA PHE A 169 21.97 6.36 -5.78
C PHE A 169 21.00 6.65 -4.63
N LEU A 170 21.47 6.61 -3.38
CA LEU A 170 20.63 6.88 -2.21
C LEU A 170 20.11 8.32 -2.20
N GLU A 171 20.90 9.28 -2.68
CA GLU A 171 20.48 10.66 -2.83
C GLU A 171 19.34 10.81 -3.85
N GLU A 172 19.45 10.17 -5.02
CA GLU A 172 18.36 10.16 -6.02
C GLU A 172 17.11 9.44 -5.52
N LEU A 173 17.29 8.30 -4.85
CA LEU A 173 16.18 7.55 -4.25
C LEU A 173 15.45 8.39 -3.19
N SER A 174 16.19 9.20 -2.41
CA SER A 174 15.60 10.09 -1.40
C SER A 174 14.77 11.23 -1.99
N ARG A 175 15.09 11.67 -3.21
CA ARG A 175 14.36 12.72 -3.93
C ARG A 175 13.06 12.24 -4.56
N LEU A 176 12.93 10.93 -4.78
CA LEU A 176 11.76 10.36 -5.44
C LEU A 176 10.56 10.42 -4.50
N GLU A 177 9.43 10.90 -5.01
CA GLU A 177 8.14 10.92 -4.32
C GLU A 177 7.05 10.28 -5.20
N PRO A 178 6.06 9.60 -4.58
CA PRO A 178 4.93 9.03 -5.31
C PRO A 178 4.06 10.13 -5.92
N SER A 179 3.70 9.94 -7.19
CA SER A 179 2.89 10.82 -8.01
C SER A 179 1.39 10.70 -7.69
N TRP A 180 0.58 11.57 -8.31
CA TRP A 180 -0.89 11.53 -8.24
C TRP A 180 -1.53 10.79 -9.43
N GLU A 181 -0.70 10.14 -10.25
CA GLU A 181 -1.11 9.54 -11.52
C GLU A 181 -1.16 8.01 -11.41
N SER A 182 -1.84 7.40 -12.37
CA SER A 182 -1.69 5.97 -12.65
C SER A 182 -0.32 5.66 -13.25
N GLY A 183 0.06 4.38 -13.20
CA GLY A 183 1.33 3.91 -13.73
C GLY A 183 1.33 3.68 -15.23
N ARG A 184 2.56 3.54 -15.75
CA ARG A 184 2.87 3.06 -17.10
C ARG A 184 3.78 1.83 -16.97
N GLU A 185 3.21 0.75 -16.47
CA GLU A 185 3.93 -0.48 -16.11
C GLU A 185 4.58 -1.10 -17.34
N ILE A 186 3.82 -1.21 -18.45
CA ILE A 186 4.30 -1.78 -19.71
C ILE A 186 5.53 -1.01 -20.21
N ASP A 187 5.43 0.31 -20.35
CA ASP A 187 6.54 1.16 -20.82
C ASP A 187 7.78 1.06 -19.91
N THR A 188 7.57 0.95 -18.59
CA THR A 188 8.66 0.79 -17.62
C THR A 188 9.35 -0.57 -17.74
N LEU A 189 8.58 -1.64 -17.96
CA LEU A 189 9.11 -2.99 -18.18
C LEU A 189 9.81 -3.12 -19.53
N GLU A 190 9.30 -2.49 -20.58
CA GLU A 190 9.97 -2.40 -21.89
C GLU A 190 11.31 -1.66 -21.77
N ALA A 191 11.34 -0.51 -21.09
CA ALA A 191 12.58 0.21 -20.82
C ALA A 191 13.56 -0.64 -20.00
N THR A 192 13.07 -1.40 -19.03
CA THR A 192 13.89 -2.34 -18.25
C THR A 192 14.50 -3.40 -19.17
N LEU A 193 13.69 -4.06 -20.01
CA LEU A 193 14.15 -5.11 -20.89
C LEU A 193 15.19 -4.59 -21.90
N ALA A 194 14.96 -3.41 -22.47
CA ALA A 194 15.91 -2.75 -23.36
C ALA A 194 17.26 -2.50 -22.68
N MET A 195 17.28 -2.16 -21.39
CA MET A 195 18.51 -2.01 -20.61
C MET A 195 19.22 -3.35 -20.33
N LEU A 196 18.47 -4.43 -20.15
CA LEU A 196 19.03 -5.79 -19.96
C LEU A 196 19.68 -6.32 -21.23
N SER A 197 19.13 -5.98 -22.40
CA SER A 197 19.64 -6.45 -23.69
C SER A 197 20.95 -5.79 -24.15
N VAL A 198 21.46 -4.76 -23.46
CA VAL A 198 22.71 -4.08 -23.82
C VAL A 198 23.91 -4.96 -23.46
N PRO A 199 24.68 -5.46 -24.45
CA PRO A 199 25.86 -6.29 -24.19
C PRO A 199 26.95 -5.46 -23.51
N GLY A 200 27.36 -5.82 -22.29
CA GLY A 200 28.46 -5.12 -21.61
C GLY A 200 28.58 -5.34 -20.10
N SER A 201 27.53 -5.84 -19.43
CA SER A 201 27.59 -6.18 -18.01
C SER A 201 28.12 -7.59 -17.80
N THR A 202 29.41 -7.72 -17.50
CA THR A 202 29.97 -8.98 -16.97
C THR A 202 29.50 -9.12 -15.52
N GLY A 203 28.47 -9.90 -15.26
CA GLY A 203 27.93 -10.06 -13.91
C GLY A 203 26.54 -10.69 -13.88
N ARG A 204 26.04 -10.96 -12.67
CA ARG A 204 24.65 -11.40 -12.47
C ARG A 204 23.76 -10.16 -12.47
N VAL A 205 22.69 -10.14 -13.26
CA VAL A 205 21.71 -9.04 -13.20
C VAL A 205 20.54 -9.45 -12.32
N ARG A 206 20.16 -8.56 -11.39
CA ARG A 206 19.00 -8.72 -10.51
C ARG A 206 18.05 -7.56 -10.73
N VAL A 207 16.81 -7.86 -11.10
CA VAL A 207 15.73 -6.87 -11.21
C VAL A 207 14.88 -6.98 -9.96
N SER A 208 14.75 -5.88 -9.23
CA SER A 208 13.96 -5.80 -8.01
C SER A 208 12.77 -4.88 -8.24
N LEU A 209 11.58 -5.47 -8.41
CA LEU A 209 10.32 -4.77 -8.60
C LEU A 209 9.64 -4.56 -7.24
N VAL A 210 9.40 -3.30 -6.87
CA VAL A 210 8.77 -2.91 -5.61
C VAL A 210 7.46 -2.20 -5.92
N THR A 211 6.33 -2.83 -5.60
CA THR A 211 4.98 -2.35 -5.95
C THR A 211 3.97 -2.86 -4.92
N ASP A 212 2.80 -2.24 -4.87
CA ASP A 212 1.69 -2.70 -4.03
C ASP A 212 0.81 -3.74 -4.71
N LEU A 213 1.22 -4.22 -5.91
CA LEU A 213 0.56 -5.27 -6.67
C LEU A 213 -0.94 -5.03 -6.90
N GLN A 214 -1.34 -3.77 -7.09
CA GLN A 214 -2.73 -3.45 -7.38
C GLN A 214 -3.29 -4.23 -8.57
N GLN A 215 -4.46 -4.82 -8.39
CA GLN A 215 -5.13 -5.63 -9.41
C GLN A 215 -5.33 -4.86 -10.72
N ALA A 216 -5.69 -3.56 -10.64
CA ALA A 216 -5.91 -2.73 -11.83
C ALA A 216 -4.64 -2.56 -12.70
N ALA A 217 -3.46 -2.52 -12.08
CA ALA A 217 -2.17 -2.37 -12.76
C ALA A 217 -1.64 -3.71 -13.31
N TRP A 218 -1.72 -4.77 -12.51
CA TRP A 218 -1.07 -6.06 -12.81
C TRP A 218 -2.00 -7.11 -13.41
N GLN A 219 -3.31 -6.89 -13.36
CA GLN A 219 -4.35 -7.70 -14.00
C GLN A 219 -5.37 -6.80 -14.73
N PRO A 220 -4.93 -6.00 -15.72
CA PRO A 220 -5.82 -5.09 -16.43
C PRO A 220 -6.97 -5.86 -17.07
N SER A 221 -8.15 -5.26 -17.17
CA SER A 221 -9.32 -5.89 -17.79
C SER A 221 -9.12 -6.21 -19.27
N ASP A 222 -8.29 -5.39 -19.94
CA ASP A 222 -7.85 -5.56 -21.33
C ASP A 222 -6.96 -6.82 -21.47
N PRO A 223 -7.37 -7.83 -22.25
CA PRO A 223 -6.63 -9.07 -22.39
C PRO A 223 -5.27 -8.89 -23.06
N ASP A 224 -5.16 -7.99 -24.03
CA ASP A 224 -3.91 -7.79 -24.81
C ASP A 224 -2.82 -7.22 -23.89
N LYS A 225 -3.16 -6.17 -23.11
CA LYS A 225 -2.26 -5.60 -22.10
C LYS A 225 -1.82 -6.61 -21.05
N ARG A 226 -2.72 -7.52 -20.66
CA ARG A 226 -2.43 -8.58 -19.68
C ARG A 226 -1.43 -9.58 -20.25
N GLU A 227 -1.57 -9.94 -21.51
CA GLU A 227 -0.62 -10.82 -22.23
C GLU A 227 0.75 -10.15 -22.39
N ASP A 228 0.77 -8.85 -22.74
CA ASP A 228 1.99 -8.06 -22.87
C ASP A 228 2.77 -8.00 -21.55
N LEU A 229 2.09 -7.68 -20.44
CA LEU A 229 2.70 -7.67 -19.10
C LEU A 229 3.30 -9.03 -18.74
N GLY A 230 2.55 -10.12 -18.98
CA GLY A 230 3.02 -11.48 -18.72
C GLY A 230 4.26 -11.83 -19.54
N THR A 231 4.27 -11.44 -20.81
CA THR A 231 5.40 -11.67 -21.73
C THR A 231 6.64 -10.87 -21.34
N LEU A 232 6.47 -9.60 -20.95
CA LEU A 232 7.55 -8.74 -20.49
C LEU A 232 8.18 -9.26 -19.20
N LEU A 233 7.37 -9.61 -18.18
CA LEU A 233 7.87 -10.16 -16.92
C LEU A 233 8.60 -11.50 -17.15
N ALA A 234 8.07 -12.37 -18.01
CA ALA A 234 8.71 -13.63 -18.36
C ALA A 234 10.05 -13.42 -19.10
N SER A 235 10.15 -12.38 -19.93
CA SER A 235 11.37 -12.02 -20.64
C SER A 235 12.42 -11.45 -19.69
N ILE A 236 12.03 -10.54 -18.79
CA ILE A 236 12.90 -9.97 -17.76
C ILE A 236 13.45 -11.08 -16.83
N ASN A 237 12.60 -12.02 -16.39
CA ASN A 237 13.03 -13.14 -15.54
C ASN A 237 13.92 -14.16 -16.28
N ARG A 238 13.94 -14.16 -17.61
CA ARG A 238 14.83 -14.99 -18.42
C ARG A 238 16.23 -14.39 -18.52
N GLU A 239 16.29 -13.07 -18.69
CA GLU A 239 17.54 -12.30 -18.83
C GLU A 239 18.14 -11.88 -17.48
N SER A 240 17.40 -12.01 -16.37
CA SER A 240 17.82 -11.56 -15.04
C SER A 240 17.15 -12.35 -13.91
N GLU A 241 17.66 -12.22 -12.68
CA GLU A 241 16.93 -12.67 -11.48
C GLU A 241 15.87 -11.62 -11.11
N LEU A 242 14.60 -11.91 -11.42
CA LEU A 242 13.48 -11.05 -11.03
C LEU A 242 13.02 -11.35 -9.60
N VAL A 243 13.02 -10.34 -8.74
CA VAL A 243 12.51 -10.38 -7.37
C VAL A 243 11.40 -9.35 -7.24
N VAL A 244 10.24 -9.76 -6.73
CA VAL A 244 9.09 -8.88 -6.52
C VAL A 244 8.88 -8.67 -5.02
N TYR A 245 8.83 -7.41 -4.60
CA TYR A 245 8.56 -6.99 -3.24
C TYR A 245 7.15 -6.38 -3.18
N ASP A 246 6.24 -7.11 -2.54
CA ASP A 246 4.89 -6.65 -2.26
C ASP A 246 4.88 -5.69 -1.06
N VAL A 247 4.50 -4.44 -1.32
CA VAL A 247 4.32 -3.40 -0.29
C VAL A 247 2.85 -3.00 -0.11
N GLY A 248 1.89 -3.78 -0.61
CA GLY A 248 0.44 -3.55 -0.48
C GLY A 248 -0.07 -3.73 0.95
N GLY A 249 0.44 -4.74 1.65
CA GLY A 249 -0.03 -5.13 2.99
C GLY A 249 -1.34 -5.93 2.95
N SER A 250 -1.69 -6.60 4.05
CA SER A 250 -2.66 -7.70 4.00
C SER A 250 -4.15 -7.32 3.95
N HIS A 251 -4.54 -6.05 4.09
CA HIS A 251 -5.97 -5.63 4.08
C HIS A 251 -6.14 -4.15 3.65
N ALA A 252 -5.76 -3.82 2.43
CA ALA A 252 -6.06 -2.49 1.87
C ALA A 252 -7.57 -2.32 1.68
N SER A 253 -8.16 -1.37 2.40
CA SER A 253 -9.57 -0.96 2.28
C SER A 253 -9.58 0.53 2.00
N ASN A 254 -10.36 0.94 1.00
CA ASN A 254 -10.33 2.28 0.45
C ASN A 254 -11.76 2.71 0.09
N ALA A 255 -12.24 3.83 0.60
CA ALA A 255 -13.52 4.42 0.26
C ALA A 255 -13.28 5.77 -0.42
N ALA A 256 -13.56 5.83 -1.72
CA ALA A 256 -13.27 7.00 -2.53
C ALA A 256 -14.54 7.71 -2.99
N VAL A 257 -14.47 9.03 -3.14
CA VAL A 257 -15.47 9.79 -3.89
C VAL A 257 -15.11 9.71 -5.37
N ILE A 258 -15.86 8.90 -6.12
CA ILE A 258 -15.57 8.64 -7.54
C ILE A 258 -16.21 9.68 -8.47
N ASP A 259 -17.26 10.37 -8.03
CA ASP A 259 -17.97 11.37 -8.84
C ASP A 259 -18.72 12.40 -7.96
N LEU A 260 -18.84 13.62 -8.46
CA LEU A 260 -19.63 14.70 -7.86
C LEU A 260 -20.28 15.54 -8.96
N GLN A 261 -21.61 15.52 -9.02
CA GLN A 261 -22.37 16.20 -10.08
C GLN A 261 -23.51 17.04 -9.50
N PRO A 262 -23.81 18.21 -10.08
CA PRO A 262 -24.97 18.97 -9.72
C PRO A 262 -26.18 18.52 -10.56
N GLY A 263 -27.37 18.60 -9.98
CA GLY A 263 -28.63 18.27 -10.68
C GLY A 263 -28.97 19.25 -11.79
N THR A 264 -28.35 20.44 -11.79
CA THR A 264 -28.43 21.48 -12.82
C THR A 264 -27.04 22.03 -13.11
N SER A 265 -26.77 22.44 -14.34
CA SER A 265 -25.51 23.08 -14.72
C SER A 265 -25.36 24.51 -14.20
N VAL A 266 -26.48 25.17 -13.89
CA VAL A 266 -26.53 26.53 -13.37
C VAL A 266 -27.56 26.59 -12.24
N GLY A 267 -27.14 27.06 -11.06
CA GLY A 267 -28.05 27.33 -9.95
C GLY A 267 -28.72 28.69 -10.09
N ILE A 268 -29.92 28.84 -9.51
CA ILE A 268 -30.59 30.14 -9.34
C ILE A 268 -30.61 30.48 -7.84
N VAL A 269 -30.40 31.75 -7.52
CA VAL A 269 -30.46 32.24 -6.13
C VAL A 269 -31.81 31.86 -5.49
N ASP A 270 -31.75 31.38 -4.26
CA ASP A 270 -32.87 30.88 -3.47
C ASP A 270 -33.63 29.68 -4.06
N GLU A 271 -33.14 29.10 -5.16
CA GLU A 271 -33.66 27.85 -5.70
C GLU A 271 -32.82 26.64 -5.22
N PRO A 272 -33.47 25.54 -4.82
CA PRO A 272 -32.77 24.35 -4.36
C PRO A 272 -32.05 23.64 -5.50
N VAL A 273 -30.73 23.43 -5.34
CA VAL A 273 -29.90 22.61 -6.21
C VAL A 273 -29.52 21.33 -5.49
N THR A 274 -29.82 20.18 -6.10
CA THR A 274 -29.40 18.87 -5.59
C THR A 274 -28.01 18.53 -6.12
N LEU A 275 -27.06 18.30 -5.22
CA LEU A 275 -25.73 17.77 -5.51
C LEU A 275 -25.74 16.26 -5.25
N ARG A 276 -25.18 15.48 -6.17
CA ARG A 276 -25.05 14.02 -6.06
C ARG A 276 -23.59 13.66 -6.03
N ALA A 277 -23.16 12.96 -4.99
CA ALA A 277 -21.84 12.38 -4.91
C ALA A 277 -21.95 10.86 -5.01
N THR A 278 -21.10 10.25 -5.82
CA THR A 278 -21.00 8.79 -5.92
C THR A 278 -19.77 8.35 -5.16
N VAL A 279 -19.97 7.44 -4.21
CA VAL A 279 -18.94 6.90 -3.33
C VAL A 279 -18.79 5.42 -3.60
N SER A 280 -17.56 4.93 -3.68
CA SER A 280 -17.28 3.51 -3.89
C SER A 280 -16.26 3.02 -2.87
N HIS A 281 -16.50 1.83 -2.34
CA HIS A 281 -15.49 1.14 -1.53
C HIS A 281 -14.73 0.13 -2.40
N PHE A 282 -13.44 -0.01 -2.16
CA PHE A 282 -12.51 -0.95 -2.79
C PHE A 282 -11.75 -1.69 -1.68
N GLY A 283 -11.80 -3.01 -1.68
CA GLY A 283 -11.07 -3.81 -0.70
C GLY A 283 -11.38 -5.29 -0.79
N PRO A 284 -10.76 -6.13 0.06
CA PRO A 284 -11.05 -7.54 0.08
C PRO A 284 -12.53 -7.77 0.42
N ASP A 285 -13.13 -8.82 -0.16
CA ASP A 285 -14.47 -9.27 0.21
C ASP A 285 -14.45 -9.73 1.67
N THR A 286 -14.79 -8.83 2.59
CA THR A 286 -15.25 -9.19 3.92
C THR A 286 -16.66 -9.76 3.83
N SER A 287 -17.16 -10.35 4.90
CA SER A 287 -18.53 -10.90 4.94
C SER A 287 -19.51 -9.86 4.37
N ALA A 288 -20.37 -10.26 3.42
CA ALA A 288 -21.28 -9.35 2.69
C ALA A 288 -22.26 -8.54 3.58
N ASN A 289 -22.33 -8.87 4.87
CA ASN A 289 -23.13 -8.17 5.88
C ASN A 289 -22.33 -7.16 6.71
N ASP A 290 -21.01 -7.09 6.60
CA ASP A 290 -20.19 -6.10 7.29
C ASP A 290 -20.25 -4.79 6.50
N LEU A 291 -21.13 -3.90 6.94
CA LEU A 291 -21.16 -2.53 6.43
C LEU A 291 -19.95 -1.79 6.98
N ILE A 292 -19.30 -1.05 6.08
CA ILE A 292 -18.20 -0.16 6.42
C ILE A 292 -18.82 1.17 6.81
N ASP A 293 -18.73 1.47 8.10
CA ASP A 293 -19.21 2.72 8.66
C ASP A 293 -18.29 3.87 8.24
N GLY A 294 -18.87 4.82 7.52
CA GLY A 294 -18.24 6.06 7.12
C GLY A 294 -19.13 7.26 7.40
N ARG A 295 -18.66 8.43 7.01
CA ARG A 295 -19.41 9.69 7.07
C ARG A 295 -19.15 10.47 5.80
N VAL A 296 -20.18 11.17 5.33
CA VAL A 296 -20.06 12.12 4.23
C VAL A 296 -20.29 13.52 4.79
N GLU A 297 -19.35 14.42 4.49
CA GLU A 297 -19.37 15.82 4.88
C GLU A 297 -19.45 16.68 3.62
N TRP A 298 -20.41 17.59 3.59
CA TRP A 298 -20.66 18.50 2.47
C TRP A 298 -20.19 19.90 2.85
N PHE A 299 -19.43 20.51 1.97
CA PHE A 299 -18.89 21.86 2.11
C PHE A 299 -19.36 22.73 0.96
N ILE A 300 -19.75 23.98 1.27
CA ILE A 300 -20.05 25.03 0.30
C ILE A 300 -19.22 26.25 0.70
N ASP A 301 -18.40 26.76 -0.21
CA ASP A 301 -17.48 27.88 0.01
C ASP A 301 -16.69 27.73 1.32
N ASP A 302 -16.02 26.58 1.47
CA ASP A 302 -15.22 26.17 2.64
C ASP A 302 -16.00 26.03 3.96
N ARG A 303 -17.34 26.08 3.94
CA ARG A 303 -18.18 25.90 5.14
C ARG A 303 -18.90 24.56 5.10
N MET A 304 -18.76 23.78 6.18
CA MET A 304 -19.50 22.52 6.33
C MET A 304 -21.00 22.82 6.49
N VAL A 305 -21.80 22.40 5.51
CA VAL A 305 -23.25 22.59 5.49
C VAL A 305 -24.02 21.36 5.95
N ALA A 306 -23.43 20.17 5.81
CA ALA A 306 -24.06 18.93 6.23
C ALA A 306 -23.03 17.85 6.58
N ARG A 307 -23.44 16.95 7.47
CA ARG A 307 -22.73 15.73 7.83
C ARG A 307 -23.73 14.60 7.98
N ARG A 308 -23.50 13.48 7.29
CA ARG A 308 -24.40 12.31 7.33
C ARG A 308 -23.61 11.02 7.53
N PRO A 309 -24.14 10.04 8.28
CA PRO A 309 -23.57 8.70 8.31
C PRO A 309 -23.69 8.07 6.93
N LEU A 310 -22.69 7.28 6.55
CA LEU A 310 -22.65 6.51 5.32
C LEU A 310 -22.34 5.06 5.69
N ALA A 311 -23.10 4.12 5.14
CA ALA A 311 -22.82 2.70 5.29
C ALA A 311 -22.53 2.12 3.90
N LEU A 312 -21.29 1.70 3.67
CA LEU A 312 -20.85 1.14 2.40
C LEU A 312 -20.80 -0.38 2.49
N LYS A 313 -21.23 -1.06 1.42
CA LYS A 313 -20.92 -2.47 1.26
C LYS A 313 -19.49 -2.63 0.75
N PRO A 314 -18.78 -3.72 1.12
CA PRO A 314 -17.52 -4.08 0.48
C PRO A 314 -17.69 -4.15 -1.03
N ASN A 315 -16.75 -3.57 -1.79
CA ASN A 315 -16.81 -3.42 -3.25
C ASN A 315 -18.10 -2.80 -3.80
N GLY A 316 -18.85 -2.08 -2.96
CA GLY A 316 -20.12 -1.48 -3.29
C GLY A 316 -20.00 -0.01 -3.65
N THR A 317 -20.88 0.43 -4.55
CA THR A 317 -21.05 1.84 -4.93
C THR A 317 -22.38 2.36 -4.40
N THR A 318 -22.40 3.58 -3.86
CA THR A 318 -23.60 4.24 -3.33
C THR A 318 -23.59 5.72 -3.70
N THR A 319 -24.75 6.23 -4.09
CA THR A 319 -24.93 7.66 -4.37
C THR A 319 -25.59 8.33 -3.18
N VAL A 320 -25.01 9.46 -2.74
CA VAL A 320 -25.54 10.31 -1.69
C VAL A 320 -25.93 11.66 -2.27
N GLU A 321 -27.11 12.14 -1.89
CA GLU A 321 -27.65 13.40 -2.40
C GLU A 321 -27.83 14.44 -1.28
N TRP A 322 -27.49 15.68 -1.59
CA TRP A 322 -27.69 16.83 -0.72
C TRP A 322 -28.30 17.99 -1.51
N THR A 323 -29.35 18.61 -0.97
CA THR A 323 -29.99 19.78 -1.59
C THR A 323 -29.58 21.04 -0.84
N HIS A 324 -29.08 22.03 -1.58
CA HIS A 324 -28.64 23.32 -1.04
C HIS A 324 -29.27 24.47 -1.82
N SER A 325 -29.64 25.56 -1.15
CA SER A 325 -30.12 26.80 -1.78
C SER A 325 -29.10 27.90 -1.56
N PHE A 326 -28.59 28.48 -2.64
CA PHE A 326 -27.56 29.50 -2.60
C PHE A 326 -28.21 30.89 -2.45
N SER A 327 -27.71 31.71 -1.52
CA SER A 327 -28.29 33.03 -1.22
C SER A 327 -27.65 34.19 -1.98
N THR A 328 -26.57 33.90 -2.73
CA THR A 328 -25.83 34.89 -3.50
C THR A 328 -25.57 34.36 -4.90
N ALA A 329 -25.54 35.24 -5.90
CA ALA A 329 -25.03 34.88 -7.21
C ALA A 329 -23.49 34.92 -7.25
N GLY A 330 -22.90 34.09 -8.10
CA GLY A 330 -21.46 33.95 -8.23
C GLY A 330 -21.07 32.52 -8.60
N GLU A 331 -19.76 32.29 -8.70
CA GLU A 331 -19.22 30.93 -8.75
C GLU A 331 -19.13 30.42 -7.32
N HIS A 332 -19.83 29.33 -7.02
CA HIS A 332 -19.79 28.68 -5.71
C HIS A 332 -18.97 27.40 -5.79
N HIS A 333 -18.16 27.17 -4.76
CA HIS A 333 -17.37 25.95 -4.64
C HIS A 333 -18.12 24.96 -3.76
N ALA A 334 -18.43 23.80 -4.31
CA ALA A 334 -18.98 22.69 -3.56
C ALA A 334 -17.97 21.55 -3.46
N GLU A 335 -17.88 20.97 -2.28
CA GLU A 335 -16.98 19.87 -2.00
C GLU A 335 -17.70 18.81 -1.17
N VAL A 336 -17.39 17.55 -1.46
CA VAL A 336 -17.81 16.41 -0.65
C VAL A 336 -16.56 15.72 -0.12
N ARG A 337 -16.56 15.39 1.17
CA ARG A 337 -15.47 14.68 1.86
C ARG A 337 -16.01 13.42 2.52
N LEU A 338 -15.21 12.36 2.49
CA LEU A 338 -15.43 11.14 3.25
C LEU A 338 -14.66 11.17 4.57
N SER A 339 -15.13 10.35 5.51
CA SER A 339 -14.36 9.97 6.68
C SER A 339 -13.11 9.22 6.23
N GLY A 340 -11.94 9.79 6.50
CA GLY A 340 -10.75 9.34 5.80
C GLY A 340 -10.23 7.97 6.16
N ASP A 341 -9.51 7.40 5.21
CA ASP A 341 -8.92 6.07 5.24
C ASP A 341 -7.39 6.09 5.03
N GLY A 342 -6.84 5.04 4.43
CA GLY A 342 -5.42 4.97 4.11
C GLY A 342 -4.97 5.94 2.99
N LEU A 343 -5.86 6.45 2.16
CA LEU A 343 -5.54 7.26 0.97
C LEU A 343 -6.34 8.57 0.95
N PRO A 344 -5.96 9.57 1.76
CA PRO A 344 -6.70 10.83 1.88
C PRO A 344 -6.86 11.63 0.58
N GLU A 345 -6.06 11.31 -0.43
CA GLU A 345 -6.10 11.94 -1.75
C GLU A 345 -7.39 11.69 -2.55
N ASP A 346 -8.12 10.61 -2.29
CA ASP A 346 -9.37 10.27 -3.00
C ASP A 346 -10.64 10.37 -2.13
N ASP A 347 -10.48 10.78 -0.87
CA ASP A 347 -11.56 11.06 0.09
C ASP A 347 -12.38 12.30 -0.27
N SER A 348 -11.94 13.13 -1.23
CA SER A 348 -12.58 14.41 -1.55
C SER A 348 -12.77 14.65 -3.05
N ARG A 349 -13.90 15.26 -3.40
CA ARG A 349 -14.17 15.78 -4.75
C ARG A 349 -14.78 17.17 -4.69
N HIS A 350 -14.45 17.97 -5.69
CA HIS A 350 -14.84 19.36 -5.79
C HIS A 350 -15.59 19.61 -7.09
N ILE A 351 -16.49 20.59 -7.06
CA ILE A 351 -17.14 21.15 -8.24
C ILE A 351 -17.33 22.65 -8.07
N ALA A 352 -17.19 23.39 -9.18
CA ALA A 352 -17.60 24.79 -9.26
C ALA A 352 -18.99 24.86 -9.90
N LEU A 353 -19.95 25.49 -9.20
CA LEU A 353 -21.31 25.68 -9.68
C LEU A 353 -21.58 27.18 -9.91
N PRO A 354 -21.84 27.61 -11.15
CA PRO A 354 -22.29 28.96 -11.41
C PRO A 354 -23.73 29.14 -10.88
N VAL A 355 -23.91 30.09 -9.98
CA VAL A 355 -25.21 30.52 -9.47
C VAL A 355 -25.53 31.91 -10.00
N ARG A 356 -26.73 32.09 -10.52
CA ARG A 356 -27.20 33.35 -11.12
C ARG A 356 -28.41 33.86 -10.35
N ASP A 357 -28.55 35.17 -10.23
CA ASP A 357 -29.77 35.77 -9.65
C ASP A 357 -31.01 35.45 -10.50
N ARG A 358 -30.81 35.24 -11.81
CA ARG A 358 -31.84 34.96 -12.81
C ARG A 358 -31.24 34.36 -14.06
N LEU A 359 -32.03 33.59 -14.81
CA LEU A 359 -31.71 33.19 -16.18
C LEU A 359 -32.20 34.26 -17.16
N ASN A 360 -31.32 34.68 -18.07
CA ASN A 360 -31.70 35.56 -19.18
C ASN A 360 -31.98 34.70 -20.40
N VAL A 361 -33.25 34.65 -20.81
CA VAL A 361 -33.68 33.88 -21.99
C VAL A 361 -34.19 34.85 -23.04
N LEU A 362 -33.65 34.74 -24.26
CA LEU A 362 -34.14 35.43 -25.44
C LEU A 362 -35.14 34.53 -26.15
N LEU A 363 -36.38 34.98 -26.29
CA LEU A 363 -37.39 34.28 -27.08
C LEU A 363 -37.53 34.96 -28.43
N ALA A 364 -37.12 34.27 -29.50
CA ALA A 364 -37.28 34.73 -30.87
C ALA A 364 -38.51 34.07 -31.51
N GLY A 365 -39.44 34.87 -32.01
CA GLY A 365 -40.66 34.37 -32.64
C GLY A 365 -41.12 35.23 -33.80
N GLY A 366 -41.49 34.60 -34.93
CA GLY A 366 -41.86 35.32 -36.16
C GLY A 366 -43.29 35.87 -36.21
N ARG A 367 -44.13 35.58 -35.21
CA ARG A 367 -45.54 36.03 -35.18
C ARG A 367 -45.78 36.93 -33.98
N SER A 368 -46.12 38.19 -34.27
CA SER A 368 -46.69 39.16 -33.32
C SER A 368 -48.19 39.31 -33.55
N GLY A 369 -48.96 39.55 -32.49
CA GLY A 369 -50.38 39.86 -32.58
C GLY A 369 -50.79 40.95 -31.60
N ASN A 370 -52.02 41.45 -31.72
CA ASN A 370 -52.52 42.54 -30.87
C ASN A 370 -52.83 42.09 -29.44
N ARG A 371 -52.97 40.78 -29.23
CA ARG A 371 -53.14 40.17 -27.91
C ARG A 371 -51.90 39.36 -27.54
N PRO A 372 -51.45 39.38 -26.27
CA PRO A 372 -50.26 38.65 -25.83
C PRO A 372 -50.25 37.18 -26.27
N GLU A 373 -51.39 36.49 -26.14
CA GLU A 373 -51.57 35.08 -26.50
C GLU A 373 -51.42 34.77 -27.99
N GLN A 374 -51.43 35.78 -28.86
CA GLN A 374 -51.23 35.61 -30.30
C GLN A 374 -49.73 35.59 -30.67
N ALA A 375 -48.86 36.09 -29.80
CA ALA A 375 -47.42 36.02 -29.99
C ALA A 375 -46.94 34.56 -29.97
N ALA A 376 -46.07 34.19 -30.90
CA ALA A 376 -45.55 32.82 -30.98
C ALA A 376 -44.82 32.38 -29.71
N THR A 377 -44.26 33.32 -28.95
CA THR A 377 -43.45 33.08 -27.74
C THR A 377 -44.27 33.08 -26.45
N PHE A 378 -45.56 33.40 -26.49
CA PHE A 378 -46.35 33.66 -25.28
C PHE A 378 -46.42 32.48 -24.31
N TYR A 379 -46.83 31.30 -24.80
CA TYR A 379 -46.95 30.11 -23.95
C TYR A 379 -45.60 29.61 -23.44
N VAL A 380 -44.52 29.82 -24.22
CA VAL A 380 -43.16 29.48 -23.80
C VAL A 380 -42.68 30.43 -22.71
N ALA A 381 -42.96 31.74 -22.83
CA ALA A 381 -42.67 32.70 -21.77
C ALA A 381 -43.42 32.38 -20.47
N ALA A 382 -44.70 32.03 -20.57
CA ALA A 382 -45.51 31.63 -19.41
C ALA A 382 -45.04 30.33 -18.75
N ALA A 383 -44.52 29.38 -19.54
CA ALA A 383 -43.96 28.14 -19.01
C ALA A 383 -42.60 28.33 -18.34
N LEU A 384 -41.78 29.26 -18.85
CA LEU A 384 -40.44 29.55 -18.30
C LEU A 384 -40.51 30.42 -17.03
N ASP A 385 -41.55 31.23 -16.89
CA ASP A 385 -41.75 32.08 -15.71
C ASP A 385 -43.20 32.09 -15.23
N PRO A 386 -43.68 31.01 -14.60
CA PRO A 386 -45.08 30.94 -14.16
C PRO A 386 -45.42 31.95 -13.05
N LYS A 387 -44.43 32.49 -12.33
CA LYS A 387 -44.64 33.45 -11.22
C LYS A 387 -45.07 34.82 -11.73
N ASP A 388 -44.49 35.28 -12.85
CA ASP A 388 -44.85 36.55 -13.49
C ASP A 388 -46.29 36.57 -14.04
N PHE A 389 -46.87 35.40 -14.35
CA PHE A 389 -48.25 35.28 -14.85
C PHE A 389 -49.28 35.00 -13.75
N ALA A 390 -48.86 34.65 -12.54
CA ALA A 390 -49.77 34.29 -11.43
C ALA A 390 -50.30 35.50 -10.64
N THR A 391 -49.73 36.69 -10.82
CA THR A 391 -50.10 37.89 -10.04
C THR A 391 -50.61 39.01 -10.97
N PRO A 392 -51.92 39.31 -11.04
CA PRO A 392 -52.39 40.47 -11.77
C PRO A 392 -51.90 41.74 -11.05
N PRO A 393 -51.30 42.72 -11.74
CA PRO A 393 -50.82 43.94 -11.10
C PRO A 393 -52.00 44.69 -10.46
N PRO A 394 -51.88 45.20 -9.22
CA PRO A 394 -53.01 45.79 -8.51
C PRO A 394 -53.51 47.12 -9.08
N ASN A 395 -52.89 47.68 -10.13
CA ASN A 395 -53.40 48.86 -10.85
C ASN A 395 -52.54 49.11 -12.09
N GLY A 396 -52.92 48.62 -13.29
CA GLY A 396 -52.57 49.17 -14.62
C GLY A 396 -51.13 49.58 -14.97
N SER A 397 -50.15 49.42 -14.09
CA SER A 397 -48.75 49.81 -14.25
C SER A 397 -47.93 48.54 -14.39
N ALA A 398 -47.18 48.46 -15.47
CA ALA A 398 -46.29 47.36 -15.75
C ALA A 398 -45.25 47.17 -14.63
N ARG A 399 -45.01 45.89 -14.31
CA ARG A 399 -43.93 45.26 -13.53
C ARG A 399 -44.17 45.04 -12.03
N PRO A 400 -44.46 43.78 -11.64
CA PRO A 400 -43.76 43.22 -10.49
C PRO A 400 -42.30 42.98 -10.88
N ALA A 401 -41.38 43.35 -9.99
CA ALA A 401 -39.98 42.97 -10.06
C ALA A 401 -39.83 41.68 -9.25
N GLY A 402 -39.33 40.61 -9.85
CA GLY A 402 -38.96 39.41 -9.09
C GLY A 402 -39.28 38.08 -9.76
N SER A 403 -39.04 37.96 -11.05
CA SER A 403 -38.77 36.69 -11.74
C SER A 403 -38.21 37.04 -13.13
N SER A 404 -37.69 36.07 -13.86
CA SER A 404 -36.85 36.18 -15.06
C SER A 404 -37.12 37.37 -16.02
N ARG A 405 -36.05 38.02 -16.52
CA ARG A 405 -36.20 39.04 -17.59
C ARG A 405 -36.26 38.34 -18.93
N ILE A 406 -37.42 37.80 -19.27
CA ILE A 406 -37.69 37.28 -20.62
C ILE A 406 -37.70 38.48 -21.57
N THR A 407 -36.68 38.55 -22.44
CA THR A 407 -36.65 39.54 -23.51
C THR A 407 -37.16 38.85 -24.76
N THR A 408 -38.29 39.31 -25.27
CA THR A 408 -38.86 38.83 -26.54
C THR A 408 -38.48 39.82 -27.63
N THR A 409 -37.93 39.33 -28.74
CA THR A 409 -37.61 40.15 -29.93
C THR A 409 -38.24 39.58 -31.18
#